data_AF-A0A3N4K7F7-F1
#
_entry.id   AF-A0A3N4K7F7-F1
#
_cell.length_a   1.000
_cell.length_b   1.000
_cell.length_c   1.000
_cell.angle_alpha   90.00
_cell.angle_beta   90.00
_cell.angle_gamma   90.00
#
_symmetry.space_group_name_H-M   'P 1'
#
loop_
_entity.id
_entity.type
_entity.pdbx_description
1 polymer ?
#
loop_
_entity_poly.entity_id
_entity_poly.type
_entity_poly.pdbx_seq_one_letter_code
_entity_poly.pdbx_strand_id
1 'polypeptide(L)'
;MRTAKNYRVAVFRRDPQGGTTTDKELFQEFQRTYNVELRSFWQRLFSLKGLKYIGVVEYTQPESPALLLLDTASRNSILYAFKKPHKLSTTGDWVDWVFNIKSLPPHRYGLEFVQGWNGRKIVLLAAVPWIGSVITAVLWSGLTGDVQTAMAIASYILTASGGR
;
A
#
# COMPACT_ATOMS: atom_id res chain seq x y z
N MET A 1 16.72 7.87 -7.74
CA MET A 1 16.24 6.84 -8.68
C MET A 1 14.80 6.43 -8.37
N ARG A 2 13.83 6.86 -9.19
CA ARG A 2 12.44 6.40 -9.11
C ARG A 2 12.31 5.11 -9.93
N THR A 3 12.53 3.97 -9.32
CA THR A 3 12.17 2.69 -9.94
C THR A 3 10.65 2.53 -9.79
N ALA A 4 9.90 3.17 -10.68
CA ALA A 4 8.50 2.83 -10.91
C ALA A 4 8.51 1.45 -11.56
N LYS A 5 8.29 0.40 -10.76
CA LYS A 5 8.03 -0.91 -11.33
C LYS A 5 6.63 -0.84 -11.93
N ASN A 6 6.56 -0.76 -13.25
CA ASN A 6 5.33 -0.81 -14.04
C ASN A 6 4.70 -2.18 -13.84
N TYR A 7 3.77 -2.29 -12.90
CA TYR A 7 3.01 -3.50 -12.71
C TYR A 7 1.71 -3.41 -13.50
N ARG A 8 1.63 -4.20 -14.57
CA ARG A 8 0.43 -4.32 -15.41
C ARG A 8 -0.59 -5.16 -14.67
N VAL A 9 -1.65 -4.54 -14.16
CA VAL A 9 -2.85 -5.25 -13.71
C VAL A 9 -3.86 -5.19 -14.83
N ALA A 10 -3.98 -6.28 -15.58
CA ALA A 10 -5.06 -6.45 -16.53
C ALA A 10 -6.31 -6.90 -15.77
N VAL A 11 -7.25 -5.98 -15.55
CA VAL A 11 -8.59 -6.34 -15.06
C VAL A 11 -9.32 -7.03 -16.20
N PHE A 12 -9.35 -8.36 -16.14
CA PHE A 12 -10.12 -9.20 -17.04
C PHE A 12 -11.53 -9.40 -16.48
N ARG A 13 -12.54 -9.15 -17.32
CA ARG A 13 -13.91 -9.62 -17.10
C ARG A 13 -13.90 -11.15 -17.24
N ARG A 14 -14.00 -11.90 -16.13
CA ARG A 14 -14.78 -13.15 -16.10
C ARG A 14 -16.18 -12.72 -15.66
N ASP A 15 -17.31 -12.96 -16.31
CA ASP A 15 -17.74 -13.99 -17.28
C ASP A 15 -19.04 -13.50 -17.99
N PRO A 16 -19.48 -14.08 -19.13
CA PRO A 16 -20.69 -13.75 -19.88
C PRO A 16 -21.99 -14.42 -19.35
N GLN A 17 -22.08 -14.74 -18.05
CA GLN A 17 -23.24 -15.40 -17.43
C GLN A 17 -23.92 -14.57 -16.31
N GLY A 18 -24.24 -13.30 -16.58
CA GLY A 18 -25.39 -12.64 -15.93
C GLY A 18 -25.28 -12.21 -14.46
N GLY A 19 -24.09 -12.18 -13.84
CA GLY A 19 -23.90 -11.54 -12.53
C GLY A 19 -23.47 -10.08 -12.67
N THR A 20 -24.24 -9.13 -12.15
CA THR A 20 -23.82 -7.72 -12.04
C THR A 20 -22.68 -7.63 -11.03
N THR A 21 -21.44 -7.54 -11.49
CA THR A 21 -20.29 -7.25 -10.63
C THR A 21 -20.59 -5.99 -9.82
N THR A 22 -20.59 -6.12 -8.49
CA THR A 22 -20.84 -4.96 -7.62
C THR A 22 -19.54 -4.18 -7.42
N ASP A 23 -19.61 -2.86 -7.21
CA ASP A 23 -18.44 -2.04 -6.86
C ASP A 23 -17.60 -2.63 -5.72
N LYS A 24 -18.27 -3.23 -4.73
CA LYS A 24 -17.62 -3.96 -3.63
C LYS A 24 -16.73 -5.10 -4.14
N GLU A 25 -17.22 -5.91 -5.05
CA GLU A 25 -16.50 -7.06 -5.61
C GLU A 25 -15.33 -6.60 -6.46
N LEU A 26 -15.52 -5.54 -7.26
CA LEU A 26 -14.46 -4.90 -8.03
C LEU A 26 -13.27 -4.49 -7.15
N PHE A 27 -13.53 -3.74 -6.06
CA PHE A 27 -12.47 -3.30 -5.17
C PHE A 27 -11.88 -4.41 -4.31
N GLN A 28 -12.65 -5.46 -3.99
CA GLN A 28 -12.11 -6.66 -3.36
C GLN A 28 -11.12 -7.37 -4.28
N GLU A 29 -11.43 -7.47 -5.57
CA GLU A 29 -10.50 -8.03 -6.53
C GLU A 29 -9.26 -7.15 -6.71
N PHE A 30 -9.40 -5.82 -6.73
CA PHE A 30 -8.25 -4.90 -6.72
C PHE A 30 -7.36 -5.11 -5.50
N GLN A 31 -7.95 -5.27 -4.32
CA GLN A 31 -7.20 -5.57 -3.10
C GLN A 31 -6.47 -6.91 -3.20
N ARG A 32 -7.12 -7.93 -3.75
CA ARG A 32 -6.54 -9.26 -3.95
C ARG A 32 -5.34 -9.18 -4.90
N THR A 33 -5.53 -8.62 -6.10
CA THR A 33 -4.46 -8.46 -7.09
C THR A 33 -3.30 -7.64 -6.53
N TYR A 34 -3.57 -6.52 -5.86
CA TYR A 34 -2.51 -5.71 -5.25
C TYR A 34 -1.72 -6.45 -4.16
N ASN A 35 -2.39 -7.23 -3.30
CA ASN A 35 -1.73 -7.88 -2.17
C ASN A 35 -1.12 -9.24 -2.49
N VAL A 36 -1.63 -9.96 -3.48
CA VAL A 36 -1.23 -11.33 -3.82
C VAL A 36 -0.35 -11.35 -5.07
N GLU A 37 -0.74 -10.63 -6.12
CA GLU A 37 -0.03 -10.68 -7.41
C GLU A 37 1.06 -9.61 -7.50
N LEU A 38 0.79 -8.41 -6.98
CA LEU A 38 1.73 -7.28 -7.11
C LEU A 38 2.75 -7.17 -5.98
N ARG A 39 2.42 -7.66 -4.78
CA ARG A 39 3.32 -7.60 -3.62
C ARG A 39 3.79 -8.99 -3.25
N SER A 40 5.09 -9.22 -3.40
CA SER A 40 5.74 -10.43 -2.87
C SER A 40 5.57 -10.49 -1.34
N PHE A 41 5.60 -11.70 -0.78
CA PHE A 41 5.51 -11.93 0.67
C PHE A 41 6.46 -11.02 1.48
N TRP A 42 7.73 -10.92 1.06
CA TRP A 42 8.73 -10.06 1.69
C TRP A 42 8.42 -8.55 1.55
N GLN A 43 7.89 -8.13 0.40
CA GLN A 43 7.41 -6.76 0.22
C GLN A 43 6.14 -6.48 1.04
N ARG A 44 5.40 -7.52 1.44
CA ARG A 44 4.24 -7.36 2.31
C ARG A 44 4.67 -6.97 3.72
N LEU A 45 5.64 -7.72 4.24
CA LEU A 45 6.12 -7.64 5.62
C LEU A 45 7.16 -6.55 5.85
N PHE A 46 8.20 -6.47 5.02
CA PHE A 46 9.35 -5.59 5.27
C PHE A 46 9.34 -4.30 4.45
N SER A 47 8.44 -4.16 3.47
CA SER A 47 8.38 -2.91 2.72
C SER A 47 7.83 -1.78 3.58
N LEU A 48 8.64 -0.74 3.76
CA LEU A 48 8.25 0.56 4.28
C LEU A 48 7.37 1.34 3.29
N LYS A 49 7.33 0.89 2.03
CA LYS A 49 6.42 1.45 1.03
C LYS A 49 5.03 0.82 1.16
N GLY A 50 4.01 1.64 0.94
CA GLY A 50 2.62 1.25 0.86
C GLY A 50 1.92 1.94 -0.30
N LEU A 51 0.68 1.54 -0.58
CA LEU A 51 -0.14 2.21 -1.57
C LEU A 51 -0.35 3.68 -1.17
N LYS A 52 0.07 4.60 -2.04
CA LYS A 52 -0.11 6.05 -1.83
C LYS A 52 -1.39 6.54 -2.51
N TYR A 53 -1.61 6.15 -3.77
CA TYR A 53 -2.83 6.42 -4.53
C TYR A 53 -2.93 5.43 -5.71
N ILE A 54 -4.11 5.41 -6.35
CA ILE A 54 -4.34 4.68 -7.60
C ILE A 54 -4.52 5.75 -8.69
N GLY A 55 -3.74 5.64 -9.76
CA GLY A 55 -3.77 6.57 -10.90
C GLY A 55 -4.41 5.92 -12.12
N VAL A 56 -5.01 6.72 -13.00
CA VAL A 56 -5.38 6.30 -14.36
C VAL A 56 -4.23 6.67 -15.29
N VAL A 57 -3.89 5.77 -16.19
CA VAL A 57 -2.67 5.84 -16.99
C VAL A 57 -2.99 5.48 -18.42
N GLU A 58 -2.46 6.27 -19.35
CA GLU A 58 -2.60 5.99 -20.77
C GLU A 58 -1.54 5.00 -21.27
N TYR A 59 -1.98 3.99 -22.02
CA TYR A 59 -1.20 2.87 -22.55
C TYR A 59 -0.91 3.02 -24.05
N THR A 60 -0.98 4.23 -24.61
CA THR A 60 -0.79 4.44 -26.06
C THR A 60 0.68 4.51 -26.46
N GLN A 61 1.61 4.74 -25.53
CA GLN A 61 3.06 4.84 -25.85
C GLN A 61 3.94 3.94 -24.96
N PRO A 62 4.86 3.16 -25.56
CA PRO A 62 5.71 2.20 -24.85
C PRO A 62 6.78 2.86 -23.94
N GLU A 63 7.09 4.15 -24.11
CA GLU A 63 8.26 4.77 -23.48
C GLU A 63 7.97 5.54 -22.19
N SER A 64 6.74 6.00 -21.94
CA SER A 64 6.36 6.59 -20.66
C SER A 64 4.84 6.65 -20.52
N PRO A 65 4.23 5.84 -19.65
CA PRO A 65 2.82 5.98 -19.34
C PRO A 65 2.54 7.39 -18.82
N ALA A 66 1.73 8.17 -19.54
CA ALA A 66 1.29 9.47 -19.06
C ALA A 66 0.27 9.24 -17.95
N LEU A 67 0.62 9.64 -16.71
CA LEU A 67 -0.34 9.65 -15.61
C LEU A 67 -1.42 10.67 -15.95
N LEU A 68 -2.65 10.20 -16.12
CA LEU A 68 -3.79 11.08 -16.20
C LEU A 68 -3.89 11.79 -14.84
N LEU A 69 -3.80 13.11 -14.86
CA LEU A 69 -3.87 13.93 -13.66
C LEU A 69 -5.29 13.92 -13.11
N LEU A 70 -5.66 12.86 -12.38
CA LEU A 70 -6.81 12.93 -11.48
C LEU A 70 -6.55 14.00 -10.43
N ASP A 71 -7.58 14.78 -10.14
CA ASP A 71 -7.55 15.70 -9.01
C ASP A 71 -7.38 14.94 -7.67
N THR A 72 -6.95 15.66 -6.64
CA THR A 72 -6.68 15.07 -5.33
C THR A 72 -7.92 14.46 -4.68
N ALA A 73 -9.11 15.01 -4.94
CA ALA A 73 -10.36 14.51 -4.39
C ALA A 73 -10.71 13.15 -5.01
N SER A 74 -10.63 13.02 -6.33
CA SER A 74 -10.82 11.76 -7.06
C SER A 74 -9.81 10.69 -6.65
N ARG A 75 -8.53 11.06 -6.47
CA ARG A 75 -7.52 10.11 -5.95
C ARG A 75 -7.86 9.61 -4.56
N ASN A 76 -8.33 10.49 -3.69
CA ASN A 76 -8.71 10.15 -2.33
C ASN A 76 -9.98 9.31 -2.27
N SER A 77 -10.96 9.57 -3.15
CA SER A 77 -12.19 8.76 -3.22
C SER A 77 -11.89 7.35 -3.70
N ILE A 78 -11.09 7.19 -4.76
CA ILE A 78 -10.63 5.88 -5.24
C ILE A 78 -9.84 5.15 -4.14
N LEU A 79 -8.93 5.85 -3.44
CA LEU A 79 -8.15 5.26 -2.36
C LEU A 79 -9.03 4.88 -1.16
N TYR A 80 -10.07 5.65 -0.88
CA TYR A 80 -11.04 5.35 0.18
C TYR A 80 -11.85 4.09 -0.17
N ALA A 81 -12.37 4.04 -1.40
CA ALA A 81 -13.08 2.87 -1.95
C ALA A 81 -12.21 1.61 -1.90
N PHE A 82 -10.95 1.73 -2.32
CA PHE A 82 -9.96 0.65 -2.23
C PHE A 82 -9.69 0.21 -0.79
N LYS A 83 -9.64 1.11 0.20
CA LYS A 83 -9.37 0.74 1.60
C LYS A 83 -10.59 0.16 2.32
N LYS A 84 -11.80 0.58 1.94
CA LYS A 84 -13.04 0.25 2.63
C LYS A 84 -14.13 -0.17 1.63
N PRO A 85 -13.93 -1.27 0.89
CA PRO A 85 -14.88 -1.71 -0.14
C PRO A 85 -16.27 -2.05 0.45
N HIS A 86 -16.32 -2.50 1.70
CA HIS A 86 -17.57 -2.81 2.41
C HIS A 86 -18.40 -1.56 2.77
N LYS A 87 -17.86 -0.35 2.65
CA LYS A 87 -18.58 0.91 2.92
C LYS A 87 -19.12 1.57 1.65
N LEU A 88 -18.92 0.95 0.49
CA LEU A 88 -19.47 1.44 -0.76
C LEU A 88 -20.97 1.12 -0.78
N SER A 89 -21.78 2.16 -0.88
CA SER A 89 -23.23 2.06 -1.07
C SER A 89 -23.63 2.01 -2.55
N THR A 90 -22.70 2.34 -3.44
CA THR A 90 -22.89 2.32 -4.89
C THR A 90 -22.79 0.88 -5.39
N THR A 91 -23.67 0.51 -6.33
CA THR A 91 -23.75 -0.87 -6.82
C THR A 91 -22.99 -1.06 -8.13
N GLY A 92 -22.84 -0.02 -8.95
CA GLY A 92 -22.15 -0.13 -10.26
C GLY A 92 -21.42 1.12 -10.76
N ASP A 93 -21.43 2.24 -10.02
CA ASP A 93 -20.86 3.51 -10.51
C ASP A 93 -19.35 3.38 -10.78
N TRP A 94 -18.64 2.62 -9.94
CA TRP A 94 -17.20 2.39 -10.10
C TRP A 94 -16.90 1.38 -11.19
N VAL A 95 -17.73 0.34 -11.31
CA VAL A 95 -17.66 -0.63 -12.39
C VAL A 95 -17.82 0.07 -13.73
N ASP A 96 -18.87 0.85 -13.90
CA ASP A 96 -19.14 1.61 -15.12
C ASP A 96 -18.02 2.61 -15.42
N TRP A 97 -17.52 3.32 -14.41
CA TRP A 97 -16.39 4.23 -14.56
C TRP A 97 -15.11 3.51 -15.05
N VAL A 98 -14.71 2.39 -14.44
CA VAL A 98 -13.51 1.63 -14.85
C VAL A 98 -13.65 1.09 -16.27
N PHE A 99 -14.83 0.59 -16.64
CA PHE A 99 -15.05 0.04 -17.98
C PHE A 99 -15.20 1.12 -19.04
N ASN A 100 -15.77 2.28 -18.72
CA ASN A 100 -15.80 3.44 -19.61
C ASN A 100 -14.38 3.94 -19.89
N ILE A 101 -13.52 4.01 -18.87
CA ILE A 101 -12.10 4.36 -19.03
C ILE A 101 -11.40 3.45 -20.03
N LYS A 102 -11.66 2.14 -19.98
CA LYS A 102 -11.06 1.16 -20.90
C LYS A 102 -11.54 1.31 -22.36
N SER A 103 -12.72 1.88 -22.56
CA SER A 103 -13.45 1.86 -23.83
C SER A 103 -13.30 3.14 -24.66
N LEU A 104 -12.66 4.20 -24.14
CA LEU A 104 -12.45 5.47 -24.84
C LEU A 104 -11.44 5.33 -25.99
N PRO A 105 -11.83 5.49 -27.27
CA PRO A 105 -10.88 5.60 -28.38
C PRO A 105 -10.22 7.00 -28.38
N PRO A 106 -8.97 7.18 -28.87
CA PRO A 106 -8.05 6.21 -29.48
C PRO A 106 -7.07 5.57 -28.48
N HIS A 107 -7.27 5.77 -27.17
CA HIS A 107 -6.25 5.54 -26.15
C HIS A 107 -6.68 4.45 -25.16
N ARG A 108 -5.81 3.46 -24.93
CA ARG A 108 -6.08 2.41 -23.94
C ARG A 108 -5.71 2.95 -22.57
N TYR A 109 -6.67 3.14 -21.68
CA TYR A 109 -6.38 3.53 -20.30
C TYR A 109 -6.33 2.32 -19.35
N GLY A 110 -5.49 2.40 -18.33
CA GLY A 110 -5.34 1.40 -17.28
C GLY A 110 -5.21 2.04 -15.90
N LEU A 111 -5.31 1.22 -14.86
CA LEU A 111 -5.10 1.64 -13.48
C LEU A 111 -3.68 1.28 -13.03
N GLU A 112 -2.97 2.23 -12.43
CA GLU A 112 -1.66 2.03 -11.84
C GLU A 112 -1.70 2.20 -10.32
N PHE A 113 -1.12 1.23 -9.62
CA PHE A 113 -0.96 1.27 -8.16
C PHE A 113 0.34 1.97 -7.78
N VAL A 114 0.24 3.26 -7.41
CA VAL A 114 1.43 4.03 -7.06
C VAL A 114 1.83 3.81 -5.61
N GLN A 115 3.03 3.28 -5.41
CA GLN A 115 3.60 3.04 -4.09
C GLN A 115 4.42 4.25 -3.61
N GLY A 116 4.27 4.60 -2.34
CA GLY A 116 5.03 5.66 -1.67
C GLY A 116 5.47 5.24 -0.27
N TRP A 117 6.34 6.03 0.34
CA TRP A 117 6.74 5.85 1.72
C TRP A 117 5.52 5.96 2.65
N ASN A 118 5.31 4.95 3.49
CA ASN A 118 4.23 4.95 4.46
C ASN A 118 4.78 5.42 5.81
N GLY A 119 4.43 6.65 6.20
CA GLY A 119 4.89 7.25 7.45
C GLY A 119 4.60 6.39 8.69
N ARG A 120 3.44 5.72 8.74
CA ARG A 120 3.09 4.84 9.87
C ARG A 120 4.07 3.67 10.01
N LYS A 121 4.48 3.06 8.89
CA LYS A 121 5.44 1.96 8.89
C LYS A 121 6.84 2.43 9.28
N ILE A 122 7.24 3.61 8.84
CA ILE A 122 8.54 4.21 9.19
C ILE A 122 8.59 4.51 10.69
N VAL A 123 7.55 5.15 11.24
CA VAL A 123 7.45 5.44 12.68
C VAL A 123 7.47 4.14 13.49
N LEU A 124 6.73 3.11 13.05
CA LEU A 124 6.72 1.82 13.72
C LEU A 124 8.10 1.15 13.69
N LEU A 125 8.82 1.21 12.57
CA LEU A 125 10.19 0.70 12.49
C LEU A 125 11.15 1.50 13.40
N ALA A 126 11.00 2.82 13.43
CA ALA A 126 11.81 3.70 14.28
C ALA A 126 11.53 3.49 15.78
N ALA A 127 10.37 2.96 16.15
CA ALA A 127 10.03 2.62 17.52
C ALA A 127 10.62 1.28 17.99
N VAL A 128 11.08 0.42 17.08
CA VAL A 128 11.62 -0.91 17.44
C VAL A 128 12.82 -0.84 18.40
N PRO A 129 13.82 0.04 18.20
CA PRO A 129 14.96 0.14 19.13
C PRO A 129 14.55 0.59 20.53
N TRP A 130 13.56 1.49 20.63
CA TRP A 130 13.03 1.98 21.90
C TRP A 130 12.30 0.88 22.67
N ILE A 131 11.46 0.10 21.98
CA ILE A 131 10.77 -1.04 22.60
C ILE A 131 11.80 -2.11 23.00
N GLY A 132 12.78 -2.37 22.14
CA GLY A 132 13.85 -3.34 22.40
C GLY A 132 14.69 -2.98 23.63
N SER A 133 15.05 -1.70 23.81
CA SER A 133 15.82 -1.26 24.98
C SER A 133 15.01 -1.41 26.27
N VAL A 134 13.73 -1.06 26.27
CA VAL A 134 12.84 -1.23 27.42
C VAL A 134 12.68 -2.71 27.79
N ILE A 135 12.43 -3.59 26.81
CA ILE A 135 12.31 -5.03 27.06
C ILE A 135 13.62 -5.58 27.65
N THR A 136 14.75 -5.18 27.09
CA THR A 136 16.07 -5.63 27.57
C THR A 136 16.33 -5.17 29.01
N ALA A 137 16.00 -3.92 29.34
CA ALA A 137 16.13 -3.40 30.71
C ALA A 137 15.27 -4.19 31.70
N VAL A 138 14.01 -4.47 31.35
CA VAL A 138 13.08 -5.20 32.24
C VAL A 138 13.53 -6.65 32.45
N LEU A 139 13.89 -7.36 31.37
CA LEU A 139 14.37 -8.74 31.46
C LEU A 139 15.67 -8.82 32.28
N TRP A 140 16.61 -7.91 32.02
CA TRP A 140 17.89 -7.90 32.74
C TRP A 140 17.72 -7.56 34.22
N SER A 141 16.90 -6.57 34.54
CA SER A 141 16.58 -6.19 35.92
C SER A 141 15.92 -7.35 36.67
N GLY A 142 14.96 -8.04 36.04
CA GLY A 142 14.25 -9.16 36.64
C GLY A 142 15.10 -10.43 36.83
N LEU A 143 16.06 -10.69 35.94
CA LEU A 143 16.92 -11.88 36.01
C LEU A 143 18.12 -11.70 36.96
N THR A 144 18.72 -10.51 36.98
CA THR A 144 19.97 -10.27 37.70
C THR A 144 19.78 -9.54 39.03
N GLY A 145 18.62 -8.92 39.26
CA GLY A 145 18.35 -8.08 40.43
C GLY A 145 19.12 -6.74 40.43
N ASP A 146 19.90 -6.47 39.37
CA ASP A 146 20.70 -5.26 39.22
C ASP A 146 20.06 -4.30 38.20
N VAL A 147 19.38 -3.30 38.74
CA VAL A 147 18.68 -2.25 37.98
C VAL A 147 19.66 -1.27 37.32
N GLN A 148 20.84 -1.07 37.93
CA GLN A 148 21.78 -0.03 37.53
C GLN A 148 22.54 -0.43 36.25
N THR A 149 22.96 -1.70 36.18
CA THR A 149 23.57 -2.27 34.97
C THR A 149 22.55 -2.44 33.83
N ALA A 150 21.30 -2.79 34.15
CA ALA A 150 20.21 -2.90 33.17
C ALA A 150 19.96 -1.56 32.43
N MET A 151 19.90 -0.46 33.19
CA MET A 151 19.72 0.88 32.63
C MET A 151 20.92 1.33 31.78
N ALA A 152 22.14 0.95 32.16
CA ALA A 152 23.34 1.24 31.38
C ALA A 152 23.33 0.55 30.01
N ILE A 153 22.99 -0.75 29.97
CA ILE A 153 22.89 -1.52 28.72
C ILE A 153 21.78 -0.97 27.82
N ALA A 154 20.60 -0.68 28.39
CA ALA A 154 19.49 -0.13 27.63
C ALA A 154 19.79 1.26 27.06
N SER A 155 20.49 2.10 27.82
CA SER A 155 20.96 3.42 27.35
C SER A 155 21.97 3.27 26.22
N TYR A 156 22.90 2.31 26.31
CA TYR A 156 23.89 2.04 25.26
C TYR A 156 23.22 1.59 23.95
N ILE A 157 22.23 0.70 24.02
CA ILE A 157 21.45 0.24 22.86
C ILE A 157 20.67 1.41 22.25
N LEU A 158 20.04 2.25 23.07
CA LEU A 158 19.29 3.41 22.62
C LEU A 158 20.20 4.42 21.91
N THR A 159 21.36 4.74 22.50
CA THR A 159 22.34 5.67 21.91
C THR A 159 22.97 5.09 20.65
N ALA A 160 23.32 3.80 20.61
CA ALA A 160 23.83 3.15 19.40
C ALA A 160 22.80 3.14 18.26
N SER A 161 21.50 3.13 18.58
CA SER A 161 20.43 3.21 17.58
C SER A 161 20.11 4.63 17.11
N GLY A 162 20.46 5.65 17.90
CA GLY A 162 20.23 7.07 17.62
C GLY A 162 21.46 7.85 17.15
N GLY A 163 22.66 7.25 17.24
CA GLY A 163 23.92 7.85 16.85
C GLY A 163 24.06 7.95 15.33
N ARG A 164 24.08 9.18 14.83
CA ARG A 164 24.66 9.53 13.54
C ARG A 164 26.16 9.69 13.66
#